data_AF-A0A533Z9Y5-F1
#
_entry.id   AF-A0A533Z9Y5-F1
#
_cell.length_a   1.000
_cell.length_b   1.000
_cell.length_c   1.000
_cell.angle_alpha   90.00
_cell.angle_beta   90.00
_cell.angle_gamma   90.00
#
_symmetry.space_group_name_H-M   'P 1'
#
loop_
_entity.id
_entity.type
_entity.pdbx_description
1 polymer ?
#
loop_
_entity_poly.entity_id
_entity_poly.type
_entity_poly.pdbx_seq_one_letter_code
_entity_poly.pdbx_strand_id
1 'polypeptide(L)'
;MSRRRQTGFAVLLALSLAGCGYEFGTTVKPGAARGLHLAVPVFHNDTFEPVVDKRVTEIVRRQFLQADGLTLVNDAGSAPFAVKGRVLGYGLTVLSFRQGSVNELRVTIYVGVKYEETATQKILWQESYSSSG
;
A
#
# COMPACT_ATOMS: atom_id res chain seq x y z
N MET A 1 35.50 -37.72 -31.13
CA MET A 1 34.09 -37.64 -30.63
C MET A 1 33.94 -36.99 -29.24
N SER A 2 35.02 -36.58 -28.54
CA SER A 2 34.94 -35.98 -27.18
C SER A 2 34.56 -34.48 -27.16
N ARG A 3 35.09 -33.67 -28.08
CA ARG A 3 34.90 -32.20 -28.09
C ARG A 3 33.46 -31.73 -28.29
N ARG A 4 32.66 -32.44 -29.12
CA ARG A 4 31.23 -32.15 -29.36
C ARG A 4 30.34 -32.43 -28.14
N ARG A 5 30.74 -33.40 -27.30
CA ARG A 5 30.00 -33.73 -26.06
C ARG A 5 30.30 -32.70 -24.97
N GLN A 6 31.53 -32.18 -24.91
CA GLN A 6 31.92 -31.13 -23.97
C GLN A 6 31.22 -29.78 -24.26
N THR A 7 31.06 -29.41 -25.55
CA THR A 7 30.34 -28.18 -25.91
C THR A 7 28.86 -28.22 -25.56
N GLY A 8 28.22 -29.40 -25.70
CA GLY A 8 26.80 -29.55 -25.32
C GLY A 8 26.56 -29.39 -23.82
N PHE A 9 27.46 -29.91 -22.99
CA PHE A 9 27.35 -29.82 -21.53
C PHE A 9 27.56 -28.40 -21.02
N ALA A 10 28.50 -27.64 -21.61
CA ALA A 10 28.75 -26.25 -21.25
C ALA A 10 27.57 -25.33 -21.58
N VAL A 11 26.88 -25.56 -22.71
CA VAL A 11 25.69 -24.79 -23.10
C VAL A 11 24.52 -25.07 -22.17
N LEU A 12 24.29 -26.34 -21.81
CA LEU A 12 23.24 -26.72 -20.85
C LEU A 12 23.46 -26.12 -19.46
N LEU A 13 24.72 -26.07 -18.99
CA LEU A 13 25.08 -25.45 -17.72
C LEU A 13 24.90 -23.92 -17.73
N ALA A 14 25.21 -23.26 -18.86
CA ALA A 14 25.00 -21.82 -19.01
C ALA A 14 23.50 -21.44 -19.03
N LEU A 15 22.64 -22.28 -19.63
CA LEU A 15 21.20 -22.04 -19.63
C LEU A 15 20.57 -22.25 -18.24
N SER A 16 21.12 -23.09 -17.37
CA SER A 16 20.58 -23.27 -16.02
C SER A 16 20.89 -22.12 -15.07
N LEU A 17 21.88 -21.26 -15.37
CA LEU A 17 22.15 -20.03 -14.62
C LEU A 17 21.30 -18.84 -15.11
N ALA A 18 20.61 -18.96 -16.25
CA ALA A 18 19.68 -17.95 -16.78
C ALA A 18 18.26 -18.12 -16.21
N GLY A 19 18.11 -18.63 -14.99
CA GLY A 19 16.86 -18.53 -14.25
C GLY A 19 16.52 -17.06 -14.05
N CYS A 20 15.27 -16.66 -14.29
CA CYS A 20 14.81 -15.32 -13.95
C CYS A 20 15.10 -15.10 -12.46
N GLY A 21 16.10 -14.27 -12.15
CA GLY A 21 16.35 -13.82 -10.80
C GLY A 21 15.07 -13.16 -10.32
N TYR A 22 14.32 -13.86 -9.46
CA TYR A 22 13.28 -13.22 -8.69
C TYR A 22 14.02 -12.27 -7.75
N GLU A 23 14.21 -11.03 -8.19
CA GLU A 23 14.54 -9.96 -7.28
C GLU A 23 13.35 -9.86 -6.33
N PHE A 24 13.54 -10.31 -5.09
CA PHE A 24 12.66 -9.92 -4.00
C PHE A 24 12.57 -8.40 -4.07
N GLY A 25 11.41 -7.89 -4.54
CA GLY A 25 11.22 -6.48 -4.86
C GLY A 25 11.84 -5.66 -3.75
N THR A 26 12.89 -4.91 -4.09
CA THR A 26 13.85 -4.38 -3.12
C THR A 26 13.09 -3.75 -1.98
N THR A 27 13.02 -4.44 -0.83
CA THR A 27 12.63 -3.83 0.44
C THR A 27 13.42 -2.55 0.51
N VAL A 28 12.71 -1.42 0.57
CA VAL A 28 13.28 -0.07 0.66
C VAL A 28 14.51 -0.17 1.55
N LYS A 29 15.70 0.22 1.05
CA LYS A 29 16.98 0.00 1.75
C LYS A 29 16.77 0.22 3.25
N PRO A 30 17.11 -0.73 4.14
CA PRO A 30 16.86 -0.57 5.57
C PRO A 30 17.36 0.80 6.04
N GLY A 31 16.43 1.62 6.55
CA GLY A 31 16.72 3.00 6.96
C GLY A 31 16.61 4.10 5.89
N ALA A 32 16.09 3.83 4.69
CA ALA A 32 15.80 4.86 3.69
C ALA A 32 14.79 5.91 4.19
N ALA A 33 13.90 5.52 5.10
CA ALA A 33 12.98 6.42 5.77
C ALA A 33 13.52 6.99 7.10
N ARG A 34 14.76 6.64 7.50
CA ARG A 34 15.31 7.00 8.83
C ARG A 34 15.40 8.52 8.99
N GLY A 35 14.68 9.04 9.98
CA GLY A 35 14.59 10.48 10.25
C GLY A 35 13.57 11.21 9.37
N LEU A 36 12.78 10.49 8.57
CA LEU A 36 11.66 11.06 7.84
C LEU A 36 10.49 11.27 8.81
N HIS A 37 10.01 12.51 8.91
CA HIS A 37 8.78 12.82 9.62
C HIS A 37 7.63 12.86 8.62
N LEU A 38 6.58 12.10 8.91
CA LEU A 38 5.39 12.01 8.06
C LEU A 38 4.15 12.31 8.87
N ALA A 39 3.30 13.19 8.34
CA ALA A 39 1.96 13.38 8.88
C ALA A 39 0.97 12.50 8.13
N VAL A 40 0.05 11.88 8.87
CA VAL A 40 -1.13 11.23 8.31
C VAL A 40 -2.34 11.81 9.04
N PRO A 41 -2.90 12.92 8.53
CA PRO A 41 -4.12 13.52 9.06
C PRO A 41 -5.32 12.59 8.91
N VAL A 42 -6.42 12.91 9.60
CA VAL A 42 -7.68 12.19 9.43
C VAL A 42 -8.15 12.31 7.98
N PHE A 43 -8.50 11.17 7.39
CA PHE A 43 -9.04 11.10 6.04
C PHE A 43 -10.38 11.84 5.98
N HIS A 44 -10.61 12.56 4.90
CA HIS A 44 -11.91 13.20 4.70
C HIS A 44 -12.96 12.14 4.35
N ASN A 45 -14.16 12.23 4.92
CA ASN A 45 -15.26 11.33 4.59
C ASN A 45 -16.19 11.99 3.58
N ASP A 46 -16.12 11.60 2.30
CA ASP A 46 -17.07 12.02 1.26
C ASP A 46 -18.30 11.10 1.20
N THR A 47 -18.51 10.24 2.21
CA THR A 47 -19.63 9.28 2.30
C THR A 47 -20.56 9.59 3.47
N PHE A 48 -21.66 8.85 3.57
CA PHE A 48 -22.58 8.89 4.71
C PHE A 48 -22.26 7.86 5.80
N GLU A 49 -21.21 7.06 5.64
CA GLU A 49 -20.84 6.04 6.63
C GLU A 49 -20.15 6.69 7.85
N PRO A 50 -20.71 6.58 9.06
CA PRO A 50 -20.11 7.17 10.23
C PRO A 50 -18.74 6.55 10.56
N VAL A 51 -17.81 7.36 11.06
CA VAL A 51 -16.52 6.90 11.63
C VAL A 51 -15.55 6.26 10.61
N VAL A 52 -15.93 6.14 9.33
CA VAL A 52 -15.08 5.54 8.29
C VAL A 52 -13.78 6.34 8.08
N ASP A 53 -13.84 7.66 8.24
CA ASP A 53 -12.68 8.56 8.29
C ASP A 53 -11.63 8.08 9.30
N LYS A 54 -12.03 7.92 10.56
CA LYS A 54 -11.15 7.54 11.66
C LYS A 54 -10.63 6.12 11.48
N ARG A 55 -11.50 5.19 11.04
CA ARG A 55 -11.14 3.79 10.86
C ARG A 55 -10.12 3.59 9.75
N VAL A 56 -10.33 4.23 8.59
CA VAL A 56 -9.38 4.18 7.47
C VAL A 56 -8.05 4.84 7.89
N THR A 57 -8.11 6.00 8.55
CA THR A 57 -6.92 6.69 9.06
C THR A 57 -6.11 5.81 10.01
N GLU A 58 -6.76 5.13 10.95
CA GLU A 58 -6.11 4.24 11.92
C GLU A 58 -5.43 3.05 11.22
N ILE A 59 -6.09 2.43 10.24
CA ILE A 59 -5.50 1.35 9.42
C ILE A 59 -4.24 1.85 8.71
N VAL A 60 -4.32 2.98 8.01
CA VAL A 60 -3.19 3.54 7.27
C VAL A 60 -2.05 3.92 8.20
N ARG A 61 -2.33 4.60 9.32
CA ARG A 61 -1.32 4.94 10.34
C ARG A 61 -0.62 3.72 10.89
N ARG A 62 -1.36 2.64 11.20
CA ARG A 62 -0.76 1.37 11.66
C ARG A 62 0.23 0.79 10.65
N GLN A 63 -0.07 0.84 9.36
CA GLN A 63 0.85 0.34 8.33
C GLN A 63 2.15 1.15 8.29
N PHE A 64 2.05 2.48 8.40
CA PHE A 64 3.23 3.35 8.47
C PHE A 64 4.03 3.17 9.77
N LEU A 65 3.39 2.87 10.90
CA LEU A 65 4.08 2.54 12.15
C LEU A 65 4.90 1.24 12.07
N GLN A 66 4.55 0.33 11.14
CA GLN A 66 5.31 -0.89 10.90
C GLN A 66 6.53 -0.66 10.00
N ALA A 67 6.68 0.53 9.40
CA ALA A 67 7.81 0.85 8.54
C ALA A 67 9.01 1.36 9.35
N ASP A 68 10.16 0.71 9.18
CA ASP A 68 11.39 1.08 9.88
C ASP A 68 11.93 2.46 9.46
N GLY A 69 12.29 3.27 10.47
CA GLY A 69 12.93 4.57 10.29
C GLY A 69 11.98 5.76 10.15
N LEU A 70 10.68 5.52 9.91
CA LEU A 70 9.66 6.55 9.77
C LEU A 70 9.15 7.03 11.13
N THR A 71 9.03 8.35 11.31
CA THR A 71 8.37 8.94 12.48
C THR A 71 7.05 9.55 12.07
N LEU A 72 5.94 9.03 12.60
CA LEU A 72 4.62 9.62 12.41
C LEU A 72 4.41 10.77 13.38
N VAL A 73 4.04 11.93 12.85
CA VAL A 73 3.65 13.10 13.65
C VAL A 73 2.14 13.32 13.56
N ASN A 74 1.57 13.97 14.58
CA ASN A 74 0.13 14.22 14.66
C ASN A 74 -0.30 15.46 13.89
N ASP A 75 0.56 16.48 13.88
CA ASP A 75 0.29 17.75 13.21
C ASP A 75 0.92 17.78 11.81
N ALA A 76 0.12 18.13 10.80
CA ALA A 76 0.61 18.20 9.42
C ALA A 76 1.65 19.31 9.22
N GLY A 77 1.52 20.44 9.92
CA GLY A 77 2.47 21.56 9.84
C GLY A 77 3.84 21.23 10.42
N SER A 78 3.93 20.18 11.24
CA SER A 78 5.14 19.75 11.93
C SER A 78 5.94 18.67 11.18
N ALA A 79 5.49 18.25 9.99
CA ALA A 79 6.22 17.34 9.11
C ALA A 79 6.45 17.93 7.72
N PRO A 80 7.60 17.66 7.09
CA PRO A 80 7.89 18.08 5.73
C PRO A 80 6.97 17.42 4.70
N PHE A 81 6.40 16.25 5.02
CA PHE A 81 5.51 15.52 4.14
C PHE A 81 4.23 15.08 4.83
N ALA A 82 3.15 14.97 4.05
CA ALA A 82 1.86 14.48 4.51
C ALA A 82 1.25 13.47 3.53
N VAL A 83 0.65 12.40 4.07
CA VAL A 83 -0.29 11.55 3.33
C VAL A 83 -1.70 11.99 3.68
N LYS A 84 -2.40 12.57 2.71
CA LYS A 84 -3.80 12.96 2.85
C LYS A 84 -4.66 12.00 2.04
N GLY A 85 -5.84 11.68 2.56
CA GLY A 85 -6.78 10.86 1.81
C GLY A 85 -8.22 11.24 2.03
N ARG A 86 -9.05 10.71 1.14
CA ARG A 86 -10.50 10.87 1.14
C ARG A 86 -11.18 9.54 0.90
N VAL A 87 -12.15 9.19 1.73
CA VAL A 87 -13.03 8.06 1.50
C VAL A 87 -14.11 8.50 0.53
N LEU A 88 -13.98 8.08 -0.72
CA LEU A 88 -14.81 8.50 -1.86
C LEU A 88 -16.12 7.69 -1.95
N GLY A 89 -16.13 6.48 -1.37
CA GLY A 89 -17.29 5.60 -1.45
C GLY A 89 -17.23 4.48 -0.43
N TYR A 90 -18.40 4.07 0.03
CA TYR A 90 -18.61 2.94 0.92
C TYR A 90 -19.85 2.18 0.45
N GLY A 91 -19.73 0.85 0.29
CA GLY A 91 -20.80 0.00 -0.22
C GLY A 91 -20.93 -1.28 0.58
N LEU A 92 -22.18 -1.71 0.78
CA LEU A 92 -22.53 -2.96 1.45
C LEU A 92 -23.34 -3.83 0.48
N THR A 93 -22.84 -5.04 0.21
CA THR A 93 -23.51 -6.00 -0.68
C THR A 93 -23.74 -7.29 0.07
N VAL A 94 -25.00 -7.73 0.19
CA VAL A 94 -25.30 -9.05 0.75
C VAL A 94 -24.93 -10.13 -0.25
N LEU A 95 -24.07 -11.07 0.16
CA LEU A 95 -23.64 -12.18 -0.68
C LEU A 95 -24.49 -13.43 -0.47
N SER A 96 -24.99 -13.66 0.74
CA SER A 96 -25.86 -14.80 1.01
C SER A 96 -26.91 -14.52 2.10
N PHE A 97 -28.07 -15.17 1.93
CA PHE A 97 -29.18 -15.17 2.86
C PHE A 97 -29.47 -16.60 3.31
N ARG A 98 -29.69 -16.80 4.61
CA ARG A 98 -30.15 -18.08 5.15
C ARG A 98 -31.25 -17.85 6.17
N GLN A 99 -32.42 -18.47 5.95
CA GLN A 99 -33.54 -18.50 6.91
C GLN A 99 -33.92 -17.12 7.49
N GLY A 100 -33.99 -16.10 6.63
CA GLY A 100 -34.38 -14.74 7.03
C GLY A 100 -33.26 -13.85 7.59
N SER A 101 -32.04 -14.38 7.74
CA SER A 101 -30.88 -13.60 8.20
C SER A 101 -29.83 -13.44 7.09
N VAL A 102 -29.18 -12.27 7.08
CA VAL A 102 -27.97 -12.01 6.28
C VAL A 102 -26.86 -12.89 6.83
N ASN A 103 -26.31 -13.76 5.99
CA ASN A 103 -25.28 -14.72 6.39
C ASN A 103 -23.88 -14.25 5.96
N GLU A 104 -23.78 -13.48 4.87
CA GLU A 104 -22.51 -12.96 4.38
C GLU A 104 -22.71 -11.59 3.75
N LEU A 105 -21.84 -10.65 4.12
CA LEU A 105 -21.86 -9.26 3.67
C LEU A 105 -20.48 -8.91 3.13
N ARG A 106 -20.44 -8.25 1.97
CA ARG A 106 -19.24 -7.66 1.40
C ARG A 106 -19.23 -6.17 1.63
N VAL A 107 -18.17 -5.67 2.22
CA VAL A 107 -17.90 -4.24 2.36
C VAL A 107 -16.96 -3.82 1.24
N THR A 108 -17.29 -2.77 0.49
CA THR A 108 -16.41 -2.16 -0.51
C THR A 108 -16.11 -0.72 -0.13
N ILE A 109 -14.84 -0.33 -0.14
CA ILE A 109 -14.40 1.03 0.19
C ILE A 109 -13.55 1.58 -0.96
N TYR A 110 -13.87 2.79 -1.39
CA TYR A 110 -13.11 3.55 -2.39
C TYR A 110 -12.38 4.70 -1.70
N VAL A 111 -11.07 4.80 -1.88
CA VAL A 111 -10.22 5.77 -1.18
C VAL A 111 -9.27 6.45 -2.16
N GLY A 112 -9.31 7.78 -2.23
CA GLY A 112 -8.30 8.58 -2.90
C GLY A 112 -7.19 8.96 -1.92
N VAL A 113 -5.93 8.82 -2.31
CA VAL A 113 -4.76 9.13 -1.47
C VAL A 113 -3.79 10.00 -2.24
N LYS A 114 -3.23 11.00 -1.58
CA LYS A 114 -2.12 11.80 -2.10
C LYS A 114 -1.01 11.94 -1.07
N TYR A 115 0.21 12.00 -1.58
CA TYR A 115 1.42 12.28 -0.85
C TYR A 115 1.94 13.65 -1.31
N GLU A 116 2.12 14.57 -0.38
CA GLU A 116 2.50 15.95 -0.69
C GLU A 116 3.60 16.47 0.23
N GLU A 117 4.36 17.44 -0.27
CA GLU A 117 5.24 18.28 0.54
C GLU A 117 4.37 19.34 1.25
N THR A 118 4.42 19.39 2.58
CA THR A 118 3.53 20.23 3.38
C THR A 118 3.78 21.73 3.12
N ALA A 119 5.05 22.14 2.99
CA ALA A 119 5.43 23.54 2.89
C ALA A 119 4.94 24.21 1.59
N THR A 120 4.99 23.48 0.48
CA THR A 120 4.63 23.98 -0.86
C THR A 120 3.26 23.47 -1.32
N GLN A 121 2.67 22.51 -0.60
CA GLN A 121 1.49 21.75 -1.00
C GLN A 121 1.66 21.03 -2.35
N LYS A 122 2.91 20.80 -2.76
CA LYS A 122 3.21 20.10 -4.01
C LYS A 122 2.87 18.63 -3.87
N ILE A 123 1.99 18.15 -4.75
CA ILE A 123 1.65 16.73 -4.85
C ILE A 123 2.84 15.99 -5.47
N LEU A 124 3.40 15.08 -4.70
CA LEU A 124 4.50 14.22 -5.13
C LEU A 124 3.98 12.92 -5.74
N TRP A 125 2.81 12.47 -5.29
CA TRP A 125 2.14 11.28 -5.79
C TRP A 125 0.65 11.29 -5.42
N GLN A 126 -0.19 10.68 -6.25
CA GLN A 126 -1.63 10.53 -5.99
C GLN A 126 -2.20 9.31 -6.72
N GLU A 127 -3.04 8.53 -6.03
CA GLU A 127 -3.73 7.36 -6.59
C GLU A 127 -5.09 7.15 -5.91
N SER A 128 -5.94 6.29 -6.49
CA SER A 128 -7.20 5.87 -5.89
C SER A 128 -7.26 4.35 -5.81
N TYR A 129 -7.75 3.84 -4.69
CA TYR A 129 -7.83 2.42 -4.38
C TYR A 129 -9.26 1.99 -4.12
N SER A 130 -9.54 0.73 -4.45
CA SER A 130 -10.76 0.04 -4.07
C SER A 130 -10.37 -1.20 -3.28
N SER A 131 -10.96 -1.39 -2.11
CA SER A 131 -10.80 -2.60 -1.30
C SER A 131 -12.17 -3.22 -1.04
N SER A 132 -12.26 -4.54 -1.13
CA SER A 132 -13.46 -5.29 -0.78
C SER A 132 -13.11 -6.40 0.21
N GLY A 133 -13.90 -6.54 1.28
CA GLY A 133 -13.73 -7.56 2.32
C GLY A 133 -15.05 -8.20 2.71
#